data_AF-A0A1I0YDP4-F1
#
_entry.id   AF-A0A1I0YDP4-F1
#
_cell.length_a   1.000
_cell.length_b   1.000
_cell.length_c   1.000
_cell.angle_alpha   90.00
_cell.angle_beta   90.00
_cell.angle_gamma   90.00
#
_symmetry.space_group_name_H-M   'P 1'
#
loop_
_entity.id
_entity.type
_entity.pdbx_description
1 polymer ?
#
loop_
_entity_poly.entity_id
_entity_poly.type
_entity_poly.pdbx_seq_one_letter_code
_entity_poly.pdbx_strand_id
1 'polypeptide(L)'
;MAWDRAFFYDTYPRVEEAFAARLDESLAPRDPSILLQVVRELDLRPDSRVVDVGCGEGAYAFRLATHFGFRVLGIDPVQRHLDLARAARREVVGDIASRVSFERGSATRLPVPDRSLDLVWCRDVMVHVEDPGAAFAEFARALRPGGYVVTHQTVATDLLGDDEADWLFDVMGVVPDSAEPAVIDTAIADSGLEVVDTIDLAGEWGERSQEEDGHAGRALLHLARLLREPERYRDEFGSAAYDVMLGDCRWHVYRLMGKLAGRIDVLQRPSRRSPQ
;
A
#
# COMPACT_ATOMS: atom_id res chain seq x y z
N MET A 1 34.37 -10.81 4.17
CA MET A 1 34.90 -10.84 2.79
C MET A 1 36.01 -9.80 2.71
N ALA A 2 37.24 -10.15 2.30
CA ALA A 2 38.31 -9.18 2.10
C ALA A 2 38.25 -8.66 0.66
N TRP A 3 38.24 -7.34 0.47
CA TRP A 3 38.18 -6.71 -0.84
C TRP A 3 39.50 -6.87 -1.61
N ASP A 4 39.44 -7.24 -2.90
CA ASP A 4 40.59 -7.32 -3.79
C ASP A 4 40.76 -6.02 -4.60
N ARG A 5 41.84 -5.28 -4.31
CA ARG A 5 42.18 -4.05 -5.05
C ARG A 5 42.54 -4.33 -6.51
N ALA A 6 43.13 -5.49 -6.82
CA ALA A 6 43.50 -5.81 -8.20
C ALA A 6 42.26 -5.99 -9.06
N PHE A 7 41.23 -6.67 -8.54
CA PHE A 7 39.92 -6.75 -9.17
C PHE A 7 39.33 -5.37 -9.50
N PHE A 8 39.31 -4.45 -8.53
CA PHE A 8 38.73 -3.12 -8.71
C PHE A 8 39.41 -2.31 -9.82
N TYR A 9 40.74 -2.34 -9.90
CA TYR A 9 41.48 -1.51 -10.85
C TYR A 9 41.67 -2.16 -12.24
N ASP A 10 41.62 -3.48 -12.36
CA ASP A 10 41.88 -4.16 -13.64
C ASP A 10 40.69 -4.96 -14.17
N THR A 11 40.00 -5.71 -13.31
CA THR A 11 38.93 -6.63 -13.76
C THR A 11 37.59 -5.91 -13.90
N TYR A 12 37.21 -5.09 -12.92
CA TYR A 12 35.91 -4.40 -12.93
C TYR A 12 35.71 -3.45 -14.14
N PRO A 13 36.69 -2.61 -14.55
CA PRO A 13 36.51 -1.72 -15.70
C PRO A 13 36.23 -2.46 -17.02
N ARG A 14 36.61 -3.75 -17.12
CA ARG A 14 36.35 -4.58 -18.30
C ARG A 14 34.93 -5.12 -18.35
N VAL A 15 34.23 -5.15 -17.22
CA VAL A 15 32.84 -5.62 -17.12
C VAL A 15 31.85 -4.49 -16.86
N GLU A 16 32.32 -3.31 -16.45
CA GLU A 16 31.50 -2.15 -16.08
C GLU A 16 30.48 -1.77 -17.17
N GLU A 17 30.92 -1.60 -18.41
CA GLU A 17 30.03 -1.24 -19.53
C GLU A 17 28.97 -2.32 -19.80
N ALA A 18 29.37 -3.59 -19.79
CA ALA A 18 28.44 -4.72 -19.96
C ALA A 18 27.48 -4.81 -18.77
N PHE A 19 27.94 -4.51 -17.56
CA PHE A 19 27.11 -4.50 -16.35
C PHE A 19 26.08 -3.37 -16.41
N ALA A 20 26.49 -2.16 -16.78
CA ALA A 20 25.60 -1.02 -16.97
C ALA A 20 24.54 -1.30 -18.04
N ALA A 21 24.94 -1.84 -19.21
CA ALA A 21 24.00 -2.19 -20.26
C ALA A 21 22.95 -3.22 -19.82
N ARG A 22 23.33 -4.17 -18.94
CA ARG A 22 22.37 -5.13 -18.37
C ARG A 22 21.45 -4.50 -17.32
N LEU A 23 21.89 -3.47 -16.60
CA LEU A 23 21.06 -2.72 -15.64
C LEU A 23 20.06 -1.78 -16.32
N ASP A 24 20.34 -1.34 -17.55
CA ASP A 24 19.38 -0.55 -18.35
C ASP A 24 18.24 -1.41 -18.92
N GLU A 25 18.35 -2.74 -18.87
CA GLU A 25 17.25 -3.64 -19.22
C GLU A 25 16.23 -3.71 -18.07
N SER A 26 15.00 -3.30 -18.35
CA SER A 26 13.88 -3.40 -17.40
C SER A 26 13.66 -4.85 -16.96
N LEU A 27 13.44 -5.03 -15.66
CA LEU A 27 13.00 -6.30 -15.07
C LEU A 27 11.48 -6.53 -15.20
N ALA A 28 10.79 -5.65 -15.93
CA ALA A 28 9.33 -5.63 -16.10
C ALA A 28 8.58 -5.58 -14.75
N PRO A 29 8.82 -4.55 -13.91
CA PRO A 29 8.16 -4.42 -12.62
C PRO A 29 6.63 -4.40 -12.75
N ARG A 30 5.93 -5.05 -11.83
CA ARG A 30 4.48 -5.23 -11.88
C ARG A 30 3.72 -3.91 -11.71
N ASP A 31 2.65 -3.76 -12.49
CA ASP A 31 1.75 -2.60 -12.42
C ASP A 31 0.77 -2.69 -11.24
N PRO A 32 0.35 -1.57 -10.60
CA PRO A 32 -0.66 -1.59 -9.55
C PRO A 32 -2.01 -2.25 -9.91
N SER A 33 -2.31 -2.49 -11.19
CA SER A 33 -3.43 -3.33 -11.62
C SER A 33 -3.31 -4.78 -11.18
N ILE A 34 -2.13 -5.25 -10.74
CA ILE A 34 -2.00 -6.54 -10.07
C ILE A 34 -3.00 -6.68 -8.93
N LEU A 35 -3.30 -5.60 -8.20
CA LEU A 35 -4.32 -5.63 -7.15
C LEU A 35 -5.72 -5.95 -7.69
N LEU A 36 -6.07 -5.40 -8.85
CA LEU A 36 -7.34 -5.73 -9.52
C LEU A 36 -7.29 -7.12 -10.16
N GLN A 37 -6.12 -7.58 -10.61
CA GLN A 37 -5.94 -8.95 -11.09
C GLN A 37 -6.19 -9.95 -9.97
N VAL A 38 -5.59 -9.74 -8.79
CA VAL A 38 -5.83 -10.54 -7.58
C VAL A 38 -7.33 -10.62 -7.28
N VAL A 39 -8.04 -9.49 -7.26
CA VAL A 39 -9.50 -9.48 -7.04
C VAL A 39 -10.27 -10.22 -8.13
N ARG A 40 -9.80 -10.18 -9.39
CA ARG A 40 -10.42 -10.92 -10.50
C ARG A 40 -10.28 -12.43 -10.31
N GLU A 41 -9.14 -12.89 -9.82
CA GLU A 41 -8.84 -14.31 -9.59
C GLU A 41 -9.68 -14.90 -8.44
N LEU A 42 -10.22 -14.07 -7.55
CA LEU A 42 -11.18 -14.50 -6.51
C LEU A 42 -12.56 -14.93 -7.07
N ASP A 43 -12.85 -14.63 -8.35
CA ASP A 43 -14.10 -14.96 -9.06
C ASP A 43 -15.38 -14.61 -8.28
N LEU A 44 -15.38 -13.44 -7.64
CA LEU A 44 -16.54 -12.95 -6.90
C LEU A 44 -17.68 -12.55 -7.85
N ARG A 45 -18.91 -12.84 -7.43
CA ARG A 45 -20.10 -12.52 -8.22
C ARG A 45 -20.25 -11.01 -8.43
N PRO A 46 -20.81 -10.58 -9.57
CA PRO A 46 -21.41 -9.25 -9.67
C PRO A 46 -22.39 -9.00 -8.51
N ASP A 47 -22.52 -7.75 -8.08
CA ASP A 47 -23.26 -7.32 -6.88
C ASP A 47 -22.70 -7.79 -5.52
N SER A 48 -21.51 -8.40 -5.48
CA SER A 48 -20.83 -8.70 -4.22
C SER A 48 -20.66 -7.44 -3.36
N ARG A 49 -20.86 -7.58 -2.06
CA ARG A 49 -20.77 -6.50 -1.07
C ARG A 49 -19.34 -6.32 -0.62
N VAL A 50 -18.81 -5.14 -0.87
CA VAL A 50 -17.41 -4.81 -0.62
C VAL A 50 -17.32 -3.61 0.29
N VAL A 51 -16.35 -3.63 1.20
CA VAL A 51 -15.91 -2.41 1.90
C VAL A 51 -14.52 -2.02 1.38
N ASP A 52 -14.36 -0.75 1.04
CA ASP A 52 -13.06 -0.13 0.72
C ASP A 52 -12.63 0.66 1.97
N VAL A 53 -11.72 0.08 2.76
CA VAL A 53 -11.27 0.61 4.04
C VAL A 53 -10.16 1.64 3.79
N GLY A 54 -10.37 2.85 4.30
CA GLY A 54 -9.54 4.03 3.98
C GLY A 54 -9.66 4.43 2.53
N CYS A 55 -10.91 4.58 2.05
CA CYS A 55 -11.21 4.79 0.63
C CYS A 55 -10.67 6.11 0.04
N GLY A 56 -10.22 7.04 0.89
CA GLY A 56 -9.79 8.37 0.47
C GLY A 56 -10.88 9.06 -0.36
N GLU A 57 -10.50 9.58 -1.53
CA GLU A 57 -11.41 10.24 -2.47
C GLU A 57 -12.23 9.25 -3.32
N GLY A 58 -12.21 7.95 -3.01
CA GLY A 58 -13.09 6.93 -3.57
C GLY A 58 -12.64 6.31 -4.90
N ALA A 59 -11.43 6.60 -5.36
CA ALA A 59 -10.93 6.13 -6.65
C ALA A 59 -11.03 4.60 -6.81
N TYR A 60 -10.63 3.82 -5.80
CA TYR A 60 -10.73 2.37 -5.86
C TYR A 60 -12.15 1.85 -5.66
N ALA A 61 -12.97 2.47 -4.81
CA ALA A 61 -14.40 2.16 -4.75
C ALA A 61 -15.07 2.24 -6.13
N PHE A 62 -14.78 3.27 -6.94
CA PHE A 62 -15.28 3.37 -8.31
C PHE A 62 -14.66 2.33 -9.24
N ARG A 63 -13.36 2.03 -9.13
CA ARG A 63 -12.71 1.00 -9.95
C ARG A 63 -13.29 -0.39 -9.65
N LEU A 64 -13.48 -0.75 -8.40
CA LEU A 64 -14.06 -2.04 -7.98
C LEU A 64 -15.50 -2.19 -8.49
N ALA A 65 -16.32 -1.15 -8.36
CA ALA A 65 -17.67 -1.15 -8.92
C ALA A 65 -17.67 -1.26 -10.46
N THR A 66 -16.78 -0.52 -11.15
CA THR A 66 -16.70 -0.50 -12.62
C THR A 66 -16.19 -1.82 -13.20
N HIS A 67 -15.13 -2.40 -12.63
CA HIS A 67 -14.48 -3.58 -13.21
C HIS A 67 -15.21 -4.88 -12.88
N PHE A 68 -15.92 -4.94 -11.76
CA PHE A 68 -16.51 -6.19 -11.24
C PHE A 68 -18.02 -6.12 -10.97
N GLY A 69 -18.64 -4.94 -11.09
CA GLY A 69 -20.06 -4.76 -10.77
C GLY A 69 -20.38 -4.88 -9.28
N PHE A 70 -19.39 -4.69 -8.40
CA PHE A 70 -19.57 -4.77 -6.95
C PHE A 70 -20.41 -3.64 -6.38
N ARG A 71 -20.95 -3.86 -5.18
CA ARG A 71 -21.59 -2.83 -4.34
C ARG A 71 -20.60 -2.42 -3.26
N VAL A 72 -20.03 -1.23 -3.38
CA VAL A 72 -18.90 -0.78 -2.57
C VAL A 72 -19.32 0.27 -1.56
N LEU A 73 -19.02 0.01 -0.29
CA LEU A 73 -19.04 0.99 0.78
C LEU A 73 -17.61 1.47 1.03
N GLY A 74 -17.30 2.71 0.66
CA GLY A 74 -16.05 3.36 1.04
C GLY A 74 -16.12 3.89 2.47
N ILE A 75 -15.11 3.59 3.28
CA ILE A 75 -14.97 4.05 4.66
C ILE A 75 -13.69 4.87 4.79
N ASP A 76 -13.74 6.04 5.41
CA ASP A 76 -12.55 6.83 5.72
C ASP A 76 -12.76 7.63 7.03
N PRO A 77 -11.76 7.78 7.90
CA PRO A 77 -11.90 8.58 9.12
C PRO A 77 -11.92 10.09 8.85
N VAL A 78 -11.38 10.54 7.72
CA VAL A 78 -11.20 11.95 7.35
C VAL A 78 -12.41 12.46 6.56
N GLN A 79 -13.19 13.35 7.17
CA GLN A 79 -14.42 13.87 6.57
C GLN A 79 -14.20 14.54 5.20
N ARG A 80 -13.07 15.25 5.05
CA ARG A 80 -12.69 15.91 3.79
C ARG A 80 -12.58 14.92 2.62
N HIS A 81 -12.00 13.74 2.85
CA HIS A 81 -11.88 12.70 1.81
C HIS A 81 -13.26 12.22 1.36
N LEU A 82 -14.16 11.96 2.31
CA LEU A 82 -15.52 11.53 2.02
C LEU A 82 -16.33 12.58 1.25
N ASP A 83 -16.13 13.86 1.56
CA ASP A 83 -16.83 14.95 0.87
C ASP A 83 -16.37 15.05 -0.60
N LEU A 84 -15.07 14.89 -0.85
CA LEU A 84 -14.50 14.79 -2.20
C LEU A 84 -14.97 13.53 -2.92
N ALA A 85 -14.99 12.38 -2.26
CA ALA A 85 -15.51 11.13 -2.83
C ALA A 85 -16.99 11.23 -3.22
N ARG A 86 -17.81 11.91 -2.41
CA ARG A 86 -19.22 12.18 -2.71
C ARG A 86 -19.39 13.21 -3.83
N ALA A 87 -18.47 14.15 -3.99
CA ALA A 87 -18.43 15.04 -5.14
C ALA A 87 -18.10 14.25 -6.40
N ALA A 88 -17.03 13.46 -6.40
CA ALA A 88 -16.65 12.59 -7.51
C ALA A 88 -17.79 11.63 -7.91
N ARG A 89 -18.48 11.03 -6.94
CA ARG A 89 -19.65 10.16 -7.17
C ARG A 89 -20.76 10.83 -8.00
N ARG A 90 -20.96 12.14 -7.86
CA ARG A 90 -21.98 12.89 -8.61
C ARG A 90 -21.62 13.06 -10.09
N GLU A 91 -20.34 13.00 -10.42
CA GLU A 91 -19.82 13.13 -11.79
C GLU A 91 -19.77 11.78 -12.54
N VAL A 92 -19.98 10.66 -11.84
CA VAL A 92 -19.92 9.32 -12.45
C VAL A 92 -21.18 9.04 -13.27
N VAL A 93 -20.98 8.58 -14.51
CA VAL A 93 -22.05 8.22 -15.44
C VAL A 93 -22.50 6.77 -15.25
N GLY A 94 -23.77 6.49 -15.54
CA GLY A 94 -24.32 5.13 -15.54
C GLY A 94 -24.76 4.64 -14.15
N ASP A 95 -24.78 3.33 -13.95
CA ASP A 95 -25.26 2.71 -12.71
C ASP A 95 -24.19 2.69 -11.60
N ILE A 96 -22.94 3.04 -11.89
CA ILE A 96 -21.82 3.00 -10.94
C ILE A 96 -22.08 3.87 -9.72
N ALA A 97 -22.65 5.07 -9.88
CA ALA A 97 -22.99 5.93 -8.76
C ALA A 97 -23.99 5.26 -7.79
N SER A 98 -24.88 4.39 -8.29
CA SER A 98 -25.82 3.64 -7.45
C SER A 98 -25.19 2.44 -6.71
N ARG A 99 -24.01 2.02 -7.15
CA ARG A 99 -23.23 0.90 -6.57
C ARG A 99 -22.24 1.34 -5.51
N VAL A 100 -21.92 2.63 -5.43
CA VAL A 100 -20.92 3.16 -4.49
C VAL A 100 -21.58 4.09 -3.47
N SER A 101 -21.23 3.93 -2.20
CA SER A 101 -21.62 4.84 -1.09
C SER A 101 -20.44 5.09 -0.15
N PHE A 102 -20.50 6.16 0.64
CA PHE A 102 -19.38 6.60 1.48
C PHE A 102 -19.83 6.96 2.89
N GLU A 103 -19.18 6.38 3.90
CA GLU A 103 -19.47 6.57 5.31
C GLU A 103 -18.19 6.81 6.13
N ARG A 104 -18.32 7.52 7.25
CA ARG A 104 -17.20 7.74 8.16
C ARG A 104 -17.04 6.54 9.08
N GLY A 105 -15.82 6.04 9.23
CA GLY A 105 -15.50 4.90 10.09
C GLY A 105 -14.00 4.64 10.19
N SER A 106 -13.63 3.57 10.89
CA SER A 106 -12.23 3.14 11.05
C SER A 106 -12.07 1.66 10.69
N ALA A 107 -10.85 1.24 10.38
CA ALA A 107 -10.52 -0.15 10.10
C ALA A 107 -10.85 -1.09 11.27
N THR A 108 -10.76 -0.58 12.51
CA THR A 108 -11.02 -1.32 13.77
C THR A 108 -12.50 -1.37 14.16
N ARG A 109 -13.37 -0.65 13.45
CA ARG A 109 -14.83 -0.66 13.68
C ARG A 109 -15.56 -0.23 12.40
N LEU A 110 -15.82 -1.19 11.54
CA LEU A 110 -16.56 -1.01 10.30
C LEU A 110 -18.05 -0.82 10.59
N PRO A 111 -18.74 0.16 9.97
CA PRO A 111 -20.17 0.40 10.14
C PRO A 111 -21.02 -0.60 9.33
N VAL A 112 -20.72 -1.90 9.46
CA VAL A 112 -21.42 -2.98 8.77
C VAL A 112 -21.79 -4.10 9.75
N PRO A 113 -22.91 -4.81 9.52
CA PRO A 113 -23.27 -5.98 10.32
C PRO A 113 -22.26 -7.11 10.21
N ASP A 114 -22.26 -8.01 11.20
CA ASP A 114 -21.49 -9.25 11.14
C ASP A 114 -21.84 -10.05 9.87
N ARG A 115 -20.84 -10.71 9.27
CA ARG A 115 -21.04 -11.66 8.16
C ARG A 115 -21.83 -11.08 6.98
N SER A 116 -21.62 -9.81 6.66
CA SER A 116 -22.37 -9.08 5.65
C SER A 116 -21.59 -8.76 4.37
N LEU A 117 -20.26 -8.93 4.40
CA LEU A 117 -19.36 -8.61 3.30
C LEU A 117 -18.82 -9.86 2.60
N ASP A 118 -18.55 -9.71 1.30
CA ASP A 118 -17.92 -10.71 0.45
C ASP A 118 -16.42 -10.42 0.27
N LEU A 119 -16.03 -9.14 0.30
CA LEU A 119 -14.66 -8.66 0.21
C LEU A 119 -14.43 -7.46 1.15
N VAL A 120 -13.32 -7.49 1.87
CA VAL A 120 -12.71 -6.32 2.48
C VAL A 120 -11.51 -5.94 1.61
N TRP A 121 -11.52 -4.73 1.07
CA TRP A 121 -10.41 -4.14 0.35
C TRP A 121 -9.74 -3.09 1.22
N CYS A 122 -8.44 -3.19 1.45
CA CYS A 122 -7.69 -2.27 2.30
C CYS A 122 -6.33 -1.94 1.65
N ARG A 123 -6.20 -0.77 1.04
CA ARG A 123 -5.00 -0.39 0.28
C ARG A 123 -4.34 0.85 0.87
N ASP A 124 -3.07 0.73 1.25
CA ASP A 124 -2.23 1.82 1.78
C ASP A 124 -2.80 2.45 3.06
N VAL A 125 -3.42 1.63 3.91
CA VAL A 125 -4.18 2.10 5.09
C VAL A 125 -3.68 1.48 6.39
N MET A 126 -3.28 0.20 6.37
CA MET A 126 -2.83 -0.51 7.57
C MET A 126 -1.67 0.20 8.28
N VAL A 127 -0.77 0.83 7.53
CA VAL A 127 0.35 1.63 8.06
C VAL A 127 -0.07 2.78 8.98
N HIS A 128 -1.35 3.19 8.98
CA HIS A 128 -1.89 4.24 9.84
C HIS A 128 -2.77 3.70 10.98
N VAL A 129 -2.94 2.38 11.09
CA VAL A 129 -3.81 1.75 12.08
C VAL A 129 -3.00 1.43 13.34
N GLU A 130 -3.37 2.00 14.48
CA GLU A 130 -2.66 1.77 15.75
C GLU A 130 -2.74 0.32 16.26
N ASP A 131 -3.83 -0.38 15.96
CA ASP A 131 -4.07 -1.77 16.39
C ASP A 131 -4.42 -2.65 15.17
N PRO A 132 -3.40 -3.21 14.48
CA PRO A 132 -3.62 -4.13 13.37
C PRO A 132 -4.45 -5.36 13.77
N GLY A 133 -4.26 -5.86 14.98
CA GLY A 133 -5.01 -7.02 15.51
C GLY A 133 -6.51 -6.75 15.56
N ALA A 134 -6.92 -5.61 16.12
CA ALA A 134 -8.30 -5.18 16.14
C ALA A 134 -8.87 -4.98 14.73
N ALA A 135 -8.08 -4.46 13.78
CA ALA A 135 -8.53 -4.29 12.40
C ALA A 135 -8.76 -5.63 11.69
N PHE A 136 -7.81 -6.57 11.76
CA PHE A 136 -8.00 -7.89 11.14
C PHE A 136 -9.13 -8.69 11.81
N ALA A 137 -9.29 -8.60 13.14
CA ALA A 137 -10.44 -9.18 13.84
C ALA A 137 -11.77 -8.59 13.37
N GLU A 138 -11.81 -7.27 13.13
CA GLU A 138 -12.98 -6.57 12.61
C GLU A 138 -13.29 -6.98 11.15
N PHE A 139 -12.26 -7.14 10.32
CA PHE A 139 -12.42 -7.66 8.96
C PHE A 139 -12.99 -9.09 8.99
N ALA A 140 -12.47 -9.95 9.87
CA ALA A 140 -12.97 -11.29 10.08
C ALA A 140 -14.43 -11.30 10.56
N ARG A 141 -14.83 -10.38 11.46
CA ARG A 141 -16.22 -10.23 11.92
C ARG A 141 -17.15 -9.91 10.75
N ALA A 142 -16.80 -8.91 9.94
CA ALA A 142 -17.63 -8.35 8.88
C ALA A 142 -17.81 -9.30 7.68
N LEU A 143 -16.81 -10.13 7.35
CA LEU A 143 -16.87 -11.06 6.23
C LEU A 143 -17.84 -12.23 6.45
N ARG A 144 -18.60 -12.64 5.44
CA ARG A 144 -19.29 -13.95 5.48
C ARG A 144 -18.27 -15.10 5.46
N PRO A 145 -18.62 -16.33 5.88
CA PRO A 145 -17.77 -17.49 5.64
C PRO A 145 -17.43 -17.63 4.15
N GLY A 146 -16.15 -17.82 3.82
CA GLY A 146 -15.64 -17.84 2.44
C GLY A 146 -15.41 -16.47 1.80
N GLY A 147 -15.69 -15.36 2.50
CA GLY A 147 -15.34 -14.01 2.06
C GLY A 147 -13.84 -13.72 2.20
N TYR A 148 -13.35 -12.71 1.48
CA TYR A 148 -11.92 -12.43 1.37
C TYR A 148 -11.52 -11.07 1.95
N VAL A 149 -10.26 -10.96 2.37
CA VAL A 149 -9.58 -9.67 2.54
C VAL A 149 -8.50 -9.59 1.48
N VAL A 150 -8.39 -8.45 0.80
CA VAL A 150 -7.21 -8.11 0.00
C VAL A 150 -6.62 -6.85 0.61
N THR A 151 -5.40 -6.96 1.13
CA THR A 151 -4.64 -5.81 1.62
C THR A 151 -3.47 -5.50 0.71
N HIS A 152 -3.14 -4.22 0.59
CA HIS A 152 -1.84 -3.77 0.08
C HIS A 152 -1.26 -2.75 1.05
N GLN A 153 0.01 -2.91 1.37
CA GLN A 153 0.73 -2.03 2.28
C GLN A 153 2.19 -1.91 1.87
N THR A 154 2.79 -0.77 2.21
CA THR A 154 4.24 -0.61 2.14
C THR A 154 4.81 -0.97 3.51
N VAL A 155 5.72 -1.93 3.56
CA VAL A 155 6.35 -2.43 4.79
C VAL A 155 7.84 -2.06 4.83
N ALA A 156 8.40 -2.01 6.03
CA ALA A 156 9.84 -1.94 6.22
C ALA A 156 10.52 -3.25 5.77
N THR A 157 11.77 -3.14 5.34
CA THR A 157 12.65 -4.30 5.12
C THR A 157 13.88 -4.20 6.01
N ASP A 158 14.66 -5.27 6.10
CA ASP A 158 15.94 -5.31 6.83
C ASP A 158 16.98 -4.29 6.32
N LEU A 159 16.72 -3.61 5.20
CA LEU A 159 17.58 -2.55 4.65
C LEU A 159 17.29 -1.16 5.24
N LEU A 160 16.14 -0.98 5.91
CA LEU A 160 15.79 0.28 6.58
C LEU A 160 16.37 0.27 7.98
N GLY A 161 17.30 1.18 8.27
CA GLY A 161 17.89 1.27 9.61
C GLY A 161 16.90 1.88 10.62
N ASP A 162 17.00 1.48 11.89
CA ASP A 162 16.11 1.91 12.97
C ASP A 162 15.98 3.45 13.06
N ASP A 163 17.10 4.18 13.05
CA ASP A 163 17.10 5.65 13.09
C ASP A 163 16.40 6.28 11.87
N GLU A 164 16.46 5.63 10.70
CA GLU A 164 15.77 6.09 9.50
C GLU A 164 14.28 5.82 9.59
N ALA A 165 13.90 4.64 10.11
CA ALA A 165 12.52 4.23 10.33
C ALA A 165 11.83 5.15 11.34
N ASP A 166 12.44 5.37 12.51
CA ASP A 166 11.88 6.19 13.58
C ASP A 166 11.53 7.59 13.10
N TRP A 167 12.47 8.26 12.42
CA TRP A 167 12.23 9.60 11.89
C TRP A 167 11.22 9.61 10.75
N LEU A 168 11.34 8.67 9.79
CA LEU A 168 10.48 8.66 8.61
C LEU A 168 9.03 8.37 9.01
N PHE A 169 8.82 7.42 9.92
CA PHE A 169 7.49 7.00 10.33
C PHE A 169 6.78 8.07 11.14
N ASP A 170 7.48 8.75 12.06
CA ASP A 170 6.91 9.89 12.79
C ASP A 170 6.43 10.99 11.83
N VAL A 171 7.29 11.41 10.90
CA VAL A 171 6.99 12.48 9.94
C VAL A 171 5.89 12.10 8.95
N MET A 172 5.84 10.84 8.52
CA MET A 172 4.85 10.34 7.56
C MET A 172 3.56 9.83 8.23
N GLY A 173 3.46 9.90 9.55
CA GLY A 173 2.29 9.42 10.31
C GLY A 173 2.08 7.91 10.17
N VAL A 174 3.17 7.15 10.03
CA VAL A 174 3.16 5.68 10.00
C VAL A 174 3.28 5.16 11.43
N VAL A 175 2.44 4.20 11.77
CA VAL A 175 2.54 3.43 13.01
C VAL A 175 3.64 2.38 12.79
N PRO A 176 4.76 2.41 13.53
CA PRO A 176 5.89 1.51 13.29
C PRO A 176 5.49 0.02 13.30
N ASP A 177 4.72 -0.38 14.31
CA ASP A 177 4.20 -1.75 14.45
C ASP A 177 3.38 -2.18 13.21
N SER A 178 2.71 -1.26 12.54
CA SER A 178 1.89 -1.56 11.36
C SER A 178 2.66 -1.55 10.05
N ALA A 179 3.92 -1.12 10.07
CA ALA A 179 4.87 -1.24 8.97
C ALA A 179 5.79 -2.47 9.12
N GLU A 180 5.74 -3.16 10.26
CA GLU A 180 6.54 -4.35 10.57
C GLU A 180 5.83 -5.63 10.08
N PRO A 181 6.39 -6.37 9.10
CA PRO A 181 5.79 -7.61 8.59
C PRO A 181 5.43 -8.63 9.68
N ALA A 182 6.29 -8.82 10.68
CA ALA A 182 6.07 -9.81 11.73
C ALA A 182 4.85 -9.49 12.62
N VAL A 183 4.57 -8.21 12.85
CA VAL A 183 3.40 -7.77 13.61
C VAL A 183 2.12 -7.99 12.80
N ILE A 184 2.13 -7.65 11.51
CA ILE A 184 1.02 -7.91 10.59
C ILE A 184 0.72 -9.42 10.51
N ASP A 185 1.75 -10.25 10.36
CA ASP A 185 1.61 -11.72 10.29
C ASP A 185 0.96 -12.28 11.56
N THR A 186 1.39 -11.78 12.72
CA THR A 186 0.81 -12.16 14.03
C THR A 186 -0.66 -11.71 14.12
N ALA A 187 -0.96 -10.48 13.73
CA ALA A 187 -2.31 -9.94 13.75
C ALA A 187 -3.27 -10.72 12.82
N ILE A 188 -2.79 -11.14 11.65
CA ILE A 188 -3.54 -11.99 10.73
C ILE A 188 -3.80 -13.35 11.37
N ALA A 189 -2.77 -14.01 11.92
CA ALA A 189 -2.89 -15.32 12.55
C ALA A 189 -3.91 -15.33 13.71
N ASP A 190 -3.89 -14.29 14.54
CA ASP A 190 -4.78 -14.18 15.71
C ASP A 190 -6.22 -13.79 15.33
N SER A 191 -6.46 -13.27 14.13
CA SER A 191 -7.79 -12.85 13.66
C SER A 191 -8.72 -14.00 13.28
N GLY A 192 -8.17 -15.20 13.04
CA GLY A 192 -8.91 -16.34 12.50
C GLY A 192 -9.17 -16.27 10.99
N LEU A 193 -8.51 -15.38 10.27
CA LEU A 193 -8.38 -15.41 8.81
C LEU A 193 -7.29 -16.41 8.39
N GLU A 194 -7.48 -17.06 7.25
CA GLU A 194 -6.47 -17.93 6.63
C GLU A 194 -5.75 -17.17 5.51
N VAL A 195 -4.41 -17.24 5.48
CA VAL A 195 -3.62 -16.69 4.38
C VAL A 195 -3.79 -17.59 3.16
N VAL A 196 -4.33 -17.03 2.08
CA VAL A 196 -4.44 -17.70 0.77
C VAL A 196 -3.19 -17.48 -0.05
N ASP A 197 -2.70 -16.23 -0.07
CA ASP A 197 -1.49 -15.84 -0.76
C ASP A 197 -0.86 -14.59 -0.13
N THR A 198 0.46 -14.46 -0.26
CA THR A 198 1.22 -13.28 0.10
C THR A 198 2.18 -12.96 -1.05
N ILE A 199 1.97 -11.81 -1.67
CA ILE A 199 2.75 -11.36 -2.83
C ILE A 199 3.69 -10.25 -2.36
N ASP A 200 4.99 -10.55 -2.36
CA ASP A 200 6.04 -9.56 -2.18
C ASP A 200 6.28 -8.84 -3.51
N LEU A 201 6.11 -7.52 -3.53
CA LEU A 201 6.37 -6.64 -4.66
C LEU A 201 7.76 -6.01 -4.60
N ALA A 202 8.52 -6.22 -3.52
CA ALA A 202 9.81 -5.60 -3.28
C ALA A 202 9.79 -4.10 -3.63
N GLY A 203 10.82 -3.62 -4.36
CA GLY A 203 10.92 -2.26 -4.86
C GLY A 203 10.24 -2.00 -6.21
N GLU A 204 9.46 -2.95 -6.75
CA GLU A 204 9.02 -2.92 -8.16
C GLU A 204 8.23 -1.66 -8.52
N TRP A 205 7.37 -1.16 -7.62
CA TRP A 205 6.62 0.07 -7.91
C TRP A 205 7.51 1.32 -7.86
N GLY A 206 8.64 1.28 -7.17
CA GLY A 206 9.68 2.30 -7.25
C GLY A 206 10.43 2.24 -8.57
N GLU A 207 10.85 1.05 -8.99
CA GLU A 207 11.48 0.80 -10.31
C GLU A 207 10.57 1.27 -11.44
N ARG A 208 9.31 0.84 -11.41
CA ARG A 208 8.33 1.21 -12.43
C ARG A 208 8.08 2.71 -12.51
N SER A 209 7.94 3.37 -11.36
CA SER A 209 7.82 4.82 -11.32
C SER A 209 9.04 5.49 -11.96
N GLN A 210 10.24 4.93 -11.77
CA GLN A 210 11.41 5.45 -12.45
C GLN A 210 11.38 5.19 -13.96
N GLU A 211 10.99 3.99 -14.40
CA GLU A 211 10.97 3.60 -15.81
C GLU A 211 9.89 4.34 -16.63
N GLU A 212 8.71 4.59 -16.07
CA GLU A 212 7.58 5.14 -16.82
C GLU A 212 7.53 6.67 -16.83
N ASP A 213 7.78 7.33 -15.70
CA ASP A 213 7.61 8.78 -15.57
C ASP A 213 8.80 9.51 -14.90
N GLY A 214 9.82 8.76 -14.47
CA GLY A 214 11.04 9.30 -13.86
C GLY A 214 10.82 9.95 -12.49
N HIS A 215 9.69 9.66 -11.83
CA HIS A 215 9.32 10.33 -10.59
C HIS A 215 10.25 9.98 -9.42
N ALA A 216 10.68 8.71 -9.28
CA ALA A 216 11.60 8.33 -8.22
C ALA A 216 12.97 9.06 -8.31
N GLY A 217 13.51 9.23 -9.52
CA GLY A 217 14.73 9.99 -9.77
C GLY A 217 14.54 11.50 -9.54
N ARG A 218 13.34 12.02 -9.82
CA ARG A 218 12.98 13.40 -9.44
C ARG A 218 12.94 13.57 -7.92
N ALA A 219 12.37 12.62 -7.19
CA ALA A 219 12.36 12.61 -5.73
C ALA A 219 13.79 12.56 -5.16
N LEU A 220 14.69 11.77 -5.75
CA LEU A 220 16.12 11.76 -5.38
C LEU A 220 16.78 13.12 -5.58
N LEU A 221 16.52 13.79 -6.72
CA LEU A 221 17.03 15.14 -6.97
C LEU A 221 16.47 16.16 -5.97
N HIS A 222 15.18 16.06 -5.63
CA HIS A 222 14.54 16.94 -4.64
C HIS A 222 15.12 16.70 -3.25
N LEU A 223 15.29 15.46 -2.84
CA LEU A 223 15.97 15.06 -1.60
C LEU A 223 17.35 15.73 -1.50
N ALA A 224 18.18 15.61 -2.55
CA ALA A 224 19.49 16.25 -2.57
C ALA A 224 19.44 17.77 -2.40
N ARG A 225 18.41 18.44 -2.93
CA ARG A 225 18.21 19.89 -2.79
C ARG A 225 17.74 20.29 -1.39
N LEU A 226 16.77 19.57 -0.83
CA LEU A 226 16.26 19.77 0.53
C LEU A 226 17.36 19.59 1.57
N LEU A 227 18.24 18.60 1.38
CA LEU A 227 19.39 18.36 2.26
C LEU A 227 20.49 19.41 2.10
N ARG A 228 20.70 19.94 0.88
CA ARG A 228 21.74 20.94 0.61
C ARG A 228 21.41 22.31 1.20
N GLU A 229 20.15 22.72 1.16
CA GLU A 229 19.73 24.04 1.66
C GLU A 229 18.43 23.97 2.49
N PRO A 230 18.45 23.34 3.69
CA PRO A 230 17.26 23.15 4.51
C PRO A 230 16.59 24.47 4.93
N GLU A 231 17.38 25.45 5.39
CA GLU A 231 16.86 26.72 5.90
C GLU A 231 16.10 27.52 4.85
N ARG A 232 16.54 27.46 3.58
CA ARG A 232 15.81 28.10 2.46
C ARG A 232 14.35 27.65 2.40
N TYR A 233 14.10 26.35 2.55
CA TYR A 233 12.77 25.78 2.44
C TYR A 233 11.97 25.90 3.74
N ARG A 234 12.64 25.82 4.89
CA ARG A 234 12.01 26.04 6.20
C ARG A 234 11.55 27.48 6.36
N ASP A 235 12.35 28.45 5.93
CA ASP A 235 11.99 29.87 5.96
C ASP A 235 10.81 30.17 5.03
N GLU A 236 10.74 29.51 3.86
CA GLU A 236 9.71 29.75 2.86
C GLU A 236 8.38 29.01 3.16
N PHE A 237 8.45 27.77 3.63
CA PHE A 237 7.28 26.88 3.76
C PHE A 237 6.99 26.42 5.19
N GLY A 238 7.90 26.69 6.14
CA GLY A 238 7.82 26.22 7.52
C GLY A 238 8.43 24.81 7.72
N SER A 239 8.91 24.55 8.93
CA SER A 239 9.59 23.29 9.27
C SER A 239 8.73 22.05 9.08
N ALA A 240 7.46 22.08 9.48
CA ALA A 240 6.57 20.92 9.32
C ALA A 240 6.36 20.54 7.85
N ALA A 241 6.17 21.53 6.97
CA ALA A 241 6.02 21.27 5.54
C ALA A 241 7.34 20.77 4.91
N TYR A 242 8.47 21.32 5.36
CA TYR A 242 9.79 20.83 4.97
C TYR A 242 9.99 19.37 5.36
N ASP A 243 9.69 19.00 6.61
CA ASP A 243 9.89 17.64 7.11
C ASP A 243 9.01 16.65 6.35
N VAL A 244 7.72 16.96 6.14
CA VAL A 244 6.81 16.12 5.33
C VAL A 244 7.33 15.95 3.90
N MET A 245 7.78 17.03 3.24
CA MET A 245 8.32 16.95 1.88
C MET A 245 9.65 16.14 1.84
N LEU A 246 10.48 16.26 2.86
CA LEU A 246 11.70 15.47 3.00
C LEU A 246 11.37 13.99 3.21
N GLY A 247 10.37 13.69 4.04
CA GLY A 247 9.83 12.35 4.27
C GLY A 247 9.26 11.74 3.00
N ASP A 248 8.45 12.48 2.25
CA ASP A 248 7.89 12.07 0.96
C ASP A 248 8.99 11.72 -0.05
N CYS A 249 10.01 12.59 -0.19
CA CYS A 249 11.15 12.30 -1.06
C CYS A 249 11.90 11.04 -0.62
N ARG A 250 12.14 10.85 0.69
CA ARG A 250 12.76 9.64 1.23
C ARG A 250 11.92 8.41 0.97
N TRP A 251 10.60 8.48 1.17
CA TRP A 251 9.68 7.38 0.94
C TRP A 251 9.80 6.83 -0.49
N HIS A 252 9.77 7.71 -1.49
CA HIS A 252 9.92 7.31 -2.89
C HIS A 252 11.30 6.71 -3.20
N VAL A 253 12.38 7.32 -2.70
CA VAL A 253 13.74 6.79 -2.88
C VAL A 253 13.93 5.45 -2.16
N TYR A 254 13.38 5.30 -0.96
CA TYR A 254 13.52 4.09 -0.14
C TYR A 254 12.74 2.93 -0.74
N ARG A 255 11.59 3.19 -1.39
CA ARG A 255 10.90 2.19 -2.19
C ARG A 255 11.72 1.73 -3.38
N LEU A 256 12.33 2.66 -4.12
CA LEU A 256 13.23 2.32 -5.24
C LEU A 256 14.46 1.52 -4.77
N MET A 257 14.98 1.80 -3.58
CA MET A 257 16.13 1.10 -2.99
C MET A 257 15.77 -0.22 -2.29
N GLY A 258 14.49 -0.59 -2.21
CA GLY A 258 14.02 -1.78 -1.50
C GLY A 258 14.10 -1.69 0.03
N LYS A 259 14.34 -0.50 0.61
CA LYS A 259 14.21 -0.24 2.06
C LYS A 259 12.76 -0.27 2.52
N LEU A 260 11.86 0.08 1.62
CA LEU A 260 10.43 -0.05 1.77
C LEU A 260 9.91 -0.94 0.64
N ALA A 261 9.11 -1.96 0.96
CA ALA A 261 8.61 -2.92 -0.02
C ALA A 261 7.09 -2.92 -0.07
N GLY A 262 6.53 -3.12 -1.27
CA GLY A 262 5.09 -3.37 -1.41
C GLY A 262 4.77 -4.81 -1.03
N ARG A 263 3.70 -5.02 -0.26
CA ARG A 263 3.20 -6.35 0.11
C ARG A 263 1.70 -6.42 -0.12
N ILE A 264 1.24 -7.51 -0.73
CA ILE A 264 -0.19 -7.82 -0.87
C ILE A 264 -0.47 -9.08 -0.07
N ASP A 265 -1.49 -9.03 0.80
CA ASP A 265 -1.99 -10.21 1.49
C ASP A 265 -3.41 -10.52 1.03
N VAL A 266 -3.62 -11.76 0.59
CA VAL A 266 -4.92 -12.30 0.23
C VAL A 266 -5.33 -13.26 1.33
N LEU A 267 -6.36 -12.90 2.06
CA LEU A 267 -6.85 -13.65 3.22
C LEU A 267 -8.26 -14.13 2.97
N GLN A 268 -8.65 -15.23 3.60
CA GLN A 268 -10.01 -15.75 3.53
C GLN A 268 -10.56 -16.02 4.93
N ARG A 269 -11.83 -15.66 5.16
CA ARG A 269 -12.57 -16.14 6.32
C ARG A 269 -12.94 -17.62 6.09
N PRO A 270 -12.53 -18.55 6.95
CA PRO A 270 -12.81 -19.97 6.73
C PRO A 270 -14.31 -20.24 6.59
N SER A 271 -14.68 -21.00 5.56
CA SER A 271 -16.01 -21.62 5.50
C SER A 271 -16.02 -22.70 6.57
N ARG A 272 -16.84 -22.58 7.64
CA ARG A 272 -16.91 -23.60 8.70
C ARG A 272 -16.89 -25.01 8.07
N ARG A 273 -15.88 -25.83 8.41
CA ARG A 273 -15.93 -27.26 8.09
C ARG A 273 -17.24 -27.79 8.68
N SER A 274 -18.08 -28.41 7.85
CA SER A 274 -19.15 -29.27 8.37
C SER A 274 -18.49 -30.25 9.35
N PRO A 275 -18.95 -30.36 10.60
CA PRO A 275 -18.48 -31.45 11.46
C PRO A 275 -18.82 -32.75 10.73
N GLN A 276 -17.79 -33.58 10.49
CA GLN A 276 -17.97 -34.97 10.05
C GLN A 276 -18.70 -35.76 11.12
#